data_AF-A0A382D9S7-F1
#
_entry.id   AF-A0A382D9S7-F1
#
_cell.length_a   1.000
_cell.length_b   1.000
_cell.length_c   1.000
_cell.angle_alpha   90.00
_cell.angle_beta   90.00
_cell.angle_gamma   90.00
#
_symmetry.space_group_name_H-M   'P 1'
#
loop_
_entity.id
_entity.type
_entity.pdbx_description
1 polymer ?
#
loop_
_entity_poly.entity_id
_entity_poly.type
_entity_poly.pdbx_seq_one_letter_code
_entity_poly.pdbx_strand_id
1 'polypeptide(L)'
;MSCVQKYLVGFFVLTGFAALAYAGGEEALSFPTPLETYGDKKILENTGLMAVLSHRIDHAPFNLWASLTFLCAILHTFVAGKITAMAKKLEHAHVEKMREEGKSDAEIKASPPVSAEMLHFLGEVEAIFGIWVLVLAGVT
;
A
#
# COMPACT_ATOMS: atom_id res chain seq x y z
N MET A 1 4.00 -28.00 7.30
CA MET A 1 3.62 -27.63 5.92
C MET A 1 4.76 -28.04 4.99
N SER A 2 4.51 -28.92 4.03
CA SER A 2 5.55 -29.45 3.14
C SER A 2 6.02 -28.39 2.15
N CYS A 3 7.29 -28.49 1.70
CA CYS A 3 7.91 -27.57 0.75
C CYS A 3 7.06 -27.38 -0.52
N VAL A 4 6.46 -28.47 -1.00
CA VAL A 4 5.58 -28.54 -2.18
C VAL A 4 4.31 -27.70 -2.01
N GLN A 5 3.74 -27.65 -0.80
CA GLN A 5 2.51 -26.89 -0.53
C GLN A 5 2.76 -25.39 -0.55
N LYS A 6 3.97 -24.92 -0.19
CA LYS A 6 4.36 -23.51 -0.31
C LYS A 6 4.50 -23.08 -1.77
N TYR A 7 5.07 -23.92 -2.63
CA TYR A 7 5.21 -23.63 -4.06
C TYR A 7 3.87 -23.67 -4.81
N LEU A 8 2.97 -24.58 -4.44
CA LEU A 8 1.62 -24.65 -5.02
C LEU A 8 0.77 -23.41 -4.68
N VAL A 9 0.85 -22.93 -3.44
CA VAL A 9 0.17 -21.69 -3.02
C VAL A 9 0.78 -20.48 -3.76
N GLY A 10 2.10 -20.41 -3.85
CA GLY A 10 2.78 -19.36 -4.61
C GLY A 10 2.42 -19.34 -6.10
N PHE A 11 2.31 -20.52 -6.73
CA PHE A 11 1.88 -20.65 -8.12
C PHE A 11 0.43 -20.20 -8.32
N PHE A 12 -0.49 -20.59 -7.44
CA PHE A 12 -1.91 -20.21 -7.52
C PHE A 12 -2.12 -18.70 -7.38
N VAL A 13 -1.39 -18.04 -6.47
CA VAL A 13 -1.43 -16.58 -6.30
C VAL A 13 -0.92 -15.87 -7.57
N LEU A 14 0.16 -16.36 -8.17
CA LEU A 14 0.74 -15.80 -9.41
C LEU A 14 -0.22 -15.94 -10.60
N THR A 15 -0.86 -17.10 -10.78
CA THR A 15 -1.83 -17.34 -11.86
C THR A 15 -3.15 -16.61 -11.64
N GLY A 16 -3.60 -16.44 -10.39
CA GLY A 16 -4.81 -15.69 -10.07
C GLY A 16 -4.67 -14.20 -10.40
N PHE A 17 -3.51 -13.61 -10.11
CA PHE A 17 -3.21 -12.22 -10.47
C PHE A 17 -3.15 -12.00 -11.99
N ALA A 18 -2.56 -12.96 -12.74
CA ALA A 18 -2.50 -12.91 -14.19
C ALA A 18 -3.88 -13.02 -14.86
N ALA A 19 -4.77 -13.85 -14.31
CA ALA A 19 -6.14 -13.99 -14.81
C ALA A 19 -6.99 -12.73 -14.55
N LEU A 20 -6.84 -12.10 -13.38
CA LEU A 20 -7.49 -10.81 -13.09
C LEU A 20 -7.00 -9.68 -14.01
N ALA A 21 -5.70 -9.66 -14.32
CA ALA A 21 -5.13 -8.68 -15.25
C ALA A 21 -5.66 -8.85 -16.69
N TYR A 22 -5.92 -10.10 -17.12
CA TYR A 22 -6.48 -10.39 -18.45
C TYR A 22 -7.98 -10.06 -18.55
N ALA A 23 -8.74 -10.18 -17.45
CA ALA A 23 -10.18 -9.94 -17.43
C ALA A 23 -10.57 -8.44 -17.47
N GLY A 24 -9.60 -7.52 -17.34
CA GLY A 24 -9.77 -6.09 -17.56
C GLY A 24 -9.89 -5.75 -19.05
N GLY A 25 -11.04 -6.12 -19.62
CA GLY A 25 -11.62 -5.78 -20.93
C GLY A 25 -10.84 -4.97 -21.97
N GLU A 26 -10.88 -5.46 -23.22
CA GLU A 26 -10.52 -4.80 -24.47
C GLU A 26 -11.43 -3.59 -24.82
N GLU A 27 -11.51 -2.56 -23.99
CA GLU A 27 -11.68 -1.22 -24.54
C GLU A 27 -10.30 -0.60 -24.61
N ALA A 28 -9.81 -0.35 -25.83
CA ALA A 28 -8.56 0.37 -26.08
C ALA A 28 -8.70 1.85 -25.69
N LEU A 29 -8.97 2.13 -24.42
CA LEU A 29 -8.67 3.41 -23.82
C LEU A 29 -7.15 3.53 -23.84
N SER A 30 -6.61 4.42 -24.67
CA SER A 30 -5.17 4.63 -24.78
C SER A 30 -4.66 5.20 -23.45
N PHE A 31 -4.30 4.33 -22.52
CA PHE A 31 -3.65 4.70 -21.27
C PHE A 31 -2.14 4.48 -21.41
N PRO A 32 -1.30 5.46 -21.05
CA PRO A 32 -1.66 6.80 -20.57
C PRO A 32 -2.23 7.70 -21.67
N THR A 33 -3.15 8.60 -21.30
CA THR A 33 -3.72 9.60 -22.23
C THR A 33 -2.59 10.46 -22.82
N PRO A 34 -2.43 10.54 -24.16
CA PRO A 34 -1.37 11.31 -24.78
C PRO A 34 -1.47 12.80 -24.44
N LEU A 35 -0.32 13.45 -24.18
CA LEU A 35 -0.26 14.84 -23.73
C LEU A 35 -0.94 15.84 -24.67
N GLU A 36 -0.83 15.60 -25.97
CA GLU A 36 -1.43 16.44 -27.02
C GLU A 36 -2.97 16.44 -26.96
N THR A 37 -3.57 15.38 -26.43
CA THR A 37 -5.03 15.21 -26.31
C THR A 37 -5.64 16.15 -25.27
N TYR A 38 -4.85 16.63 -24.30
CA TYR A 38 -5.36 17.53 -23.26
C TYR A 38 -5.61 18.96 -23.77
N GLY A 39 -5.13 19.35 -24.96
CA GLY A 39 -5.44 20.67 -25.54
C GLY A 39 -4.99 21.88 -24.70
N ASP A 40 -4.05 21.70 -23.78
CA ASP A 40 -3.72 22.65 -22.72
C ASP A 40 -2.54 23.58 -23.02
N LYS A 41 -1.94 23.48 -24.22
CA LYS A 41 -0.82 24.35 -24.65
C LYS A 41 -1.15 25.84 -24.51
N LYS A 42 -2.34 26.24 -24.96
CA LYS A 42 -2.81 27.63 -24.86
C LYS A 42 -3.10 28.04 -23.41
N ILE A 43 -3.52 27.11 -22.55
CA ILE A 43 -3.76 27.36 -21.12
C ILE A 43 -2.42 27.59 -20.41
N LEU A 44 -1.40 26.79 -20.74
CA LEU A 44 -0.06 26.93 -20.20
C LEU A 44 0.53 28.32 -20.51
N GLU A 45 0.41 28.77 -21.75
CA GLU A 45 0.95 30.07 -22.20
C GLU A 45 0.25 31.28 -21.55
N ASN A 46 -1.06 31.22 -21.31
CA ASN A 46 -1.84 32.36 -20.84
C ASN A 46 -2.05 32.40 -19.32
N THR A 47 -2.07 31.25 -18.65
CA THR A 47 -2.52 31.13 -17.24
C THR A 47 -1.52 30.37 -16.37
N GLY A 48 -0.63 29.57 -16.96
CA GLY A 48 0.45 28.87 -16.26
C GLY A 48 0.10 27.46 -15.77
N LEU A 49 1.04 26.85 -15.03
CA LEU A 49 1.04 25.42 -14.71
C LEU A 49 -0.14 24.96 -13.84
N MET A 50 -0.56 25.76 -12.85
CA MET A 50 -1.66 25.37 -11.96
C MET A 50 -2.99 25.24 -12.69
N ALA A 51 -3.24 26.08 -13.70
CA ALA A 51 -4.43 25.99 -14.55
C ALA A 51 -4.40 24.74 -15.42
N VAL A 52 -3.24 24.37 -15.95
CA VAL A 52 -3.04 23.12 -16.70
C VAL A 52 -3.29 21.90 -15.83
N LEU A 53 -2.76 21.86 -14.60
CA LEU A 53 -3.01 20.74 -13.69
C LEU A 53 -4.49 20.62 -13.33
N SER A 54 -5.15 21.74 -13.05
CA SER A 54 -6.60 21.75 -12.77
C SER A 54 -7.41 21.20 -13.96
N HIS A 55 -7.09 21.67 -15.18
CA HIS A 55 -7.69 21.16 -16.41
C HIS A 55 -7.48 19.64 -16.59
N ARG A 56 -6.27 19.14 -16.33
CA ARG A 56 -5.97 17.70 -16.42
C ARG A 56 -6.68 16.86 -15.35
N ILE A 57 -6.91 17.42 -14.16
CA ILE A 57 -7.67 16.76 -13.10
C ILE A 57 -9.13 16.59 -13.54
N ASP A 58 -9.73 17.59 -14.18
CA ASP A 58 -11.11 17.50 -14.68
C ASP A 58 -11.25 16.44 -15.79
N HIS A 59 -10.24 16.31 -16.66
CA HIS A 59 -10.24 15.33 -17.74
C HIS A 59 -9.86 13.90 -17.31
N ALA A 60 -8.97 13.76 -16.32
CA ALA A 60 -8.43 12.47 -15.87
C ALA A 60 -8.21 12.48 -14.34
N PRO A 61 -9.29 12.50 -13.55
CA PRO A 61 -9.21 12.65 -12.08
C PRO A 61 -8.46 11.50 -11.41
N PHE A 62 -8.46 10.31 -12.03
CA PHE A 62 -7.68 9.16 -11.59
C PHE A 62 -6.20 9.48 -11.36
N ASN A 63 -5.56 10.28 -12.23
CA ASN A 63 -4.14 10.59 -12.10
C ASN A 63 -3.81 11.37 -10.83
N LEU A 64 -4.73 12.23 -10.36
CA LEU A 64 -4.57 12.93 -9.09
C LEU A 64 -4.61 11.96 -7.93
N TRP A 65 -5.65 11.13 -7.87
CA TRP A 65 -5.81 10.17 -6.76
C TRP A 65 -4.71 9.11 -6.75
N ALA A 66 -4.28 8.63 -7.91
CA ALA A 66 -3.11 7.77 -8.04
C ALA A 66 -1.85 8.46 -7.50
N SER A 67 -1.61 9.72 -7.87
CA SER A 67 -0.46 10.50 -7.38
C SER A 67 -0.49 10.70 -5.87
N LEU A 68 -1.67 11.00 -5.29
CA LEU A 68 -1.86 11.11 -3.85
C LEU A 68 -1.62 9.78 -3.14
N THR A 69 -2.13 8.69 -3.70
CA THR A 69 -1.92 7.32 -3.19
C THR A 69 -0.44 6.98 -3.16
N PHE A 70 0.30 7.27 -4.24
CA PHE A 70 1.75 7.10 -4.29
C PHE A 70 2.49 7.98 -3.28
N LEU A 71 2.08 9.24 -3.13
CA LEU A 71 2.67 10.15 -2.15
C LEU A 71 2.49 9.61 -0.73
N CYS A 72 1.27 9.16 -0.38
CA CYS A 72 1.02 8.57 0.93
C CYS A 72 1.78 7.25 1.13
N ALA A 73 1.94 6.45 0.08
CA ALA A 73 2.79 5.25 0.11
C ALA A 73 4.25 5.57 0.45
N ILE A 74 4.83 6.56 -0.23
CA ILE A 74 6.19 7.03 0.03
C ILE A 74 6.34 7.52 1.48
N LEU A 75 5.41 8.36 1.95
CA LEU A 75 5.42 8.85 3.32
C LEU A 75 5.30 7.71 4.34
N HIS A 76 4.44 6.72 4.07
CA HIS A 76 4.30 5.54 4.92
C HIS A 76 5.61 4.75 5.01
N THR A 77 6.30 4.52 3.89
CA THR A 77 7.62 3.86 3.88
C THR A 77 8.66 4.58 4.74
N PHE A 78 8.68 5.92 4.74
CA PHE A 78 9.59 6.67 5.61
C PHE A 78 9.23 6.54 7.10
N VAL A 79 7.94 6.46 7.42
CA VAL A 79 7.45 6.33 8.81
C VAL A 79 7.51 4.89 9.32
N ALA A 80 7.60 3.90 8.42
CA ALA A 80 7.63 2.46 8.71
C ALA A 80 8.63 2.08 9.81
N GLY A 81 9.88 2.54 9.71
CA GLY A 81 10.90 2.24 10.72
C GLY A 81 10.54 2.76 12.13
N LYS A 82 9.86 3.90 12.22
CA LYS A 82 9.35 4.44 13.50
C LYS A 82 8.19 3.60 14.02
N ILE A 83 7.30 3.16 13.14
CA ILE A 83 6.17 2.28 13.47
C ILE A 83 6.68 0.95 14.05
N THR A 84 7.65 0.30 13.40
CA THR A 84 8.27 -0.93 13.90
C THR A 84 8.96 -0.71 15.25
N ALA A 85 9.61 0.44 15.45
CA ALA A 85 10.21 0.76 16.75
C ALA A 85 9.15 0.93 17.86
N MET A 86 7.98 1.47 17.54
CA MET A 86 6.85 1.54 18.48
C MET A 86 6.27 0.16 18.79
N ALA A 87 6.15 -0.72 17.78
CA ALA A 87 5.72 -2.11 17.96
C ALA A 87 6.60 -2.83 18.99
N LYS A 88 7.93 -2.74 18.83
CA LYS A 88 8.91 -3.34 19.74
C LYS A 88 8.79 -2.80 21.16
N LYS A 89 8.61 -1.48 21.33
CA LYS A 89 8.41 -0.88 22.67
C LYS A 89 7.16 -1.43 23.36
N LEU A 90 6.08 -1.61 22.61
CA LEU A 90 4.84 -2.13 23.14
C LEU A 90 4.94 -3.62 23.49
N GLU A 91 5.65 -4.39 22.67
CA GLU A 91 5.99 -5.79 22.95
C GLU A 91 6.81 -5.90 24.24
N HIS A 92 7.87 -5.09 24.39
CA HIS A 92 8.68 -5.07 25.61
C HIS A 92 7.87 -4.74 26.86
N ALA A 93 7.04 -3.68 26.80
CA ALA A 93 6.18 -3.31 27.93
C ALA A 93 5.18 -4.41 28.29
N HIS A 94 4.65 -5.14 27.31
CA HIS A 94 3.76 -6.27 27.55
C HIS A 94 4.48 -7.45 28.22
N VAL A 95 5.69 -7.77 27.73
CA VAL A 95 6.53 -8.83 28.32
C VAL A 95 6.86 -8.50 29.77
N GLU A 96 7.26 -7.27 30.07
CA GLU A 96 7.56 -6.83 31.44
C GLU A 96 6.35 -6.99 32.37
N LYS A 97 5.19 -6.47 31.95
CA LYS A 97 3.94 -6.60 32.73
C LYS A 97 3.58 -8.07 33.01
N MET A 98 3.69 -8.94 32.01
CA MET A 98 3.33 -10.35 32.18
C MET A 98 4.32 -11.10 33.09
N ARG A 99 5.60 -10.71 33.08
CA ARG A 99 6.60 -11.23 34.02
C ARG A 99 6.32 -10.80 35.45
N GLU A 100 5.91 -9.55 35.66
CA GLU A 100 5.49 -9.06 36.98
C GLU A 100 4.24 -9.79 37.50
N GLU A 101 3.33 -10.19 36.60
CA GLU A 101 2.18 -11.05 36.91
C GLU A 101 2.55 -12.51 37.20
N GLY A 102 3.85 -12.86 37.17
CA GLY A 102 4.36 -14.20 37.48
C GLY A 102 4.15 -15.24 36.37
N LYS A 103 3.82 -14.80 35.14
CA LYS A 103 3.60 -15.72 34.01
C LYS A 103 4.91 -16.28 33.50
N SER A 104 4.86 -17.53 33.05
CA SER A 104 6.03 -18.19 32.45
C SER A 104 6.36 -17.61 31.07
N ASP A 105 7.63 -17.69 30.65
CA ASP A 105 8.05 -17.22 29.30
C ASP A 105 7.26 -17.92 28.17
N ALA A 106 6.77 -19.14 28.39
CA ALA A 106 5.93 -19.87 27.44
C ALA A 106 4.54 -19.21 27.26
N GLU A 107 3.93 -18.74 28.34
CA GLU A 107 2.64 -18.04 28.31
C GLU A 107 2.76 -16.64 27.71
N ILE A 108 3.86 -15.95 28.00
CA ILE A 108 4.14 -14.62 27.45
C ILE A 108 4.24 -14.69 25.92
N LYS A 109 4.98 -15.67 25.40
CA LYS A 109 5.14 -15.86 23.96
C LYS A 109 3.83 -16.28 23.27
N ALA A 110 2.94 -16.97 23.99
CA ALA A 110 1.65 -17.38 23.46
C ALA A 110 0.62 -16.24 23.38
N SER A 111 0.90 -15.10 24.03
CA SER A 111 -0.03 -13.97 24.13
C SER A 111 0.61 -12.65 23.69
N PRO A 112 1.03 -12.50 22.42
CA PRO A 112 1.52 -11.22 21.94
C PRO A 112 0.40 -10.17 21.95
N PRO A 113 0.72 -8.90 22.29
CA PRO A 113 -0.26 -7.82 22.24
C PRO A 113 -0.65 -7.54 20.78
N VAL A 114 -1.94 -7.66 20.47
CA VAL A 114 -2.50 -7.47 19.11
C VAL A 114 -2.09 -6.13 18.49
N SER A 115 -1.99 -5.07 19.29
CA SER A 115 -1.56 -3.76 18.85
C SER A 115 -0.08 -3.71 18.42
N ALA A 116 0.81 -4.49 19.05
CA ALA A 116 2.21 -4.56 18.63
C ALA A 116 2.34 -5.30 17.31
N GLU A 117 1.61 -6.41 17.14
CA GLU A 117 1.55 -7.16 15.88
C GLU A 117 1.00 -6.30 14.73
N MET A 118 -0.08 -5.54 14.98
CA MET A 118 -0.63 -4.64 13.97
C MET A 118 0.35 -3.53 13.58
N LEU A 119 1.07 -2.94 14.54
CA LEU A 119 2.11 -1.97 14.25
C LEU A 119 3.29 -2.62 13.53
N HIS A 120 3.71 -3.83 13.92
CA HIS A 120 4.78 -4.55 13.24
C HIS A 120 4.45 -4.77 11.77
N PHE A 121 3.24 -5.28 11.48
CA PHE A 121 2.72 -5.46 10.14
C PHE A 121 2.70 -4.14 9.35
N LEU A 122 2.20 -3.04 9.93
CA LEU A 122 2.21 -1.73 9.26
C LEU A 122 3.61 -1.18 8.99
N GLY A 123 4.62 -1.63 9.73
CA GLY A 123 6.02 -1.26 9.50
C GLY A 123 6.73 -2.12 8.46
N GLU A 124 6.14 -3.24 8.01
CA GLU A 124 6.73 -4.10 7.00
C GLU A 124 6.57 -3.52 5.59
N VAL A 125 7.66 -3.51 4.83
CA VAL A 125 7.68 -2.96 3.47
C VAL A 125 6.71 -3.70 2.55
N GLU A 126 6.59 -5.03 2.67
CA GLU A 126 5.64 -5.85 1.90
C GLU A 126 4.19 -5.48 2.18
N ALA A 127 3.83 -5.29 3.46
CA ALA A 127 2.50 -4.90 3.87
C ALA A 127 2.15 -3.48 3.38
N ILE A 128 3.10 -2.54 3.46
CA ILE A 128 2.93 -1.18 2.93
C ILE A 128 2.58 -1.26 1.45
N PHE A 129 3.36 -1.98 0.65
CA PHE A 129 3.05 -2.14 -0.78
C PHE A 129 1.68 -2.79 -1.01
N GLY A 130 1.37 -3.88 -0.30
CA GLY A 130 0.09 -4.57 -0.44
C GLY A 130 -1.12 -3.67 -0.14
N ILE A 131 -1.07 -2.92 0.97
CA ILE A 131 -2.14 -1.99 1.38
C ILE A 131 -2.35 -0.92 0.30
N TRP A 132 -1.27 -0.29 -0.18
CA TRP A 132 -1.38 0.80 -1.14
C TRP A 132 -1.80 0.33 -2.55
N VAL A 133 -1.46 -0.90 -2.95
CA VAL A 133 -2.00 -1.51 -4.18
C VAL A 133 -3.52 -1.71 -4.06
N LEU A 134 -4.02 -2.17 -2.91
CA LEU A 134 -5.46 -2.30 -2.69
C LEU A 134 -6.17 -0.94 -2.68
N VAL A 135 -5.57 0.08 -2.06
CA VAL A 135 -6.10 1.45 -2.11
C VAL A 135 -6.15 1.96 -3.55
N LEU A 136 -5.09 1.78 -4.33
CA LEU A 136 -5.04 2.18 -5.74
C LEU A 136 -6.11 1.46 -6.56
N ALA A 137 -6.32 0.17 -6.33
CA ALA A 137 -7.35 -0.62 -6.99
C ALA A 137 -8.79 -0.18 -6.63
N GLY A 138 -9.00 0.42 -5.45
CA GLY A 138 -10.30 0.98 -5.06
C GLY A 138 -10.55 2.40 -5.55
N VAL A 139 -9.52 3.07 -6.07
CA VAL A 139 -9.55 4.45 -6.56
C VAL A 139 -9.85 4.54 -8.07
N THR A 140 -10.09 3.40 -8.72
CA THR A 140 -10.49 3.26 -10.13
C THR A 140 -11.85 3.89 -10.42
#